data_AF-A0A2H0WAQ7-F1
#
_entry.id   AF-A0A2H0WAQ7-F1
#
_cell.length_a   1.000
_cell.length_b   1.000
_cell.length_c   1.000
_cell.angle_alpha   90.00
_cell.angle_beta   90.00
_cell.angle_gamma   90.00
#
_symmetry.space_group_name_H-M   'P 1'
#
loop_
_entity.id
_entity.type
_entity.pdbx_description
1 polymer ?
#
loop_
_entity_poly.entity_id
_entity_poly.type
_entity_poly.pdbx_seq_one_letter_code
_entity_poly.pdbx_strand_id
1 'polypeptide(L)' 'MRAQQVRVIDDEGQMLGVMSVPEGVRLAEDRGLDLIEIAPTATPPTCKIMDY' A
#
# COMPACT_ATOMS: atom_id res chain seq x y z
N MET A 1 5.07 17.81 -3.32
CA MET A 1 5.52 16.82 -2.33
C MET A 1 5.96 15.56 -3.09
N ARG A 2 7.08 14.93 -2.73
CA ARG A 2 7.65 13.80 -3.50
C ARG A 2 6.80 12.56 -3.23
N ALA A 3 6.29 11.93 -4.30
CA ALA A 3 5.69 10.61 -4.21
C ALA A 3 6.71 9.63 -3.62
N GLN A 4 6.45 9.14 -2.41
CA GLN A 4 7.21 8.02 -1.86
C GLN A 4 6.72 6.75 -2.54
N GLN A 5 7.65 5.91 -2.98
CA GLN A 5 7.32 4.58 -3.50
C GLN A 5 7.15 3.62 -2.33
N VAL A 6 6.10 2.82 -2.36
CA VAL A 6 5.74 1.81 -1.37
C VAL A 6 5.48 0.48 -2.07
N ARG A 7 5.85 -0.62 -1.41
CA ARG A 7 5.47 -1.97 -1.82
C ARG A 7 4.08 -2.26 -1.28
N VAL A 8 3.14 -2.61 -2.15
CA VAL A 8 1.75 -2.87 -1.76
C VAL A 8 1.43 -4.35 -1.84
N ILE A 9 0.79 -4.85 -0.79
CA ILE A 9 0.20 -6.19 -0.69
C ILE A 9 -1.31 -6.00 -0.58
N ASP A 10 -2.10 -6.77 -1.31
CA ASP A 10 -3.56 -6.69 -1.20
C ASP A 10 -4.10 -7.47 0.02
N ASP A 11 -5.42 -7.41 0.18
CA ASP A 11 -6.17 -8.06 1.25
C ASP A 11 -6.12 -9.60 1.17
N GLU A 12 -5.92 -10.16 -0.03
CA GLU A 12 -5.72 -11.60 -0.27
C GLU A 12 -4.26 -12.05 -0.03
N GLY A 13 -3.36 -11.12 0.27
CA GLY A 13 -1.93 -11.39 0.49
C GLY A 13 -1.10 -11.45 -0.79
N GLN A 14 -1.67 -11.07 -1.93
CA GLN A 14 -0.97 -10.99 -3.20
C GLN A 14 -0.12 -9.71 -3.27
N MET A 15 1.11 -9.84 -3.79
CA MET A 15 1.97 -8.68 -4.03
C MET A 15 1.53 -7.95 -5.31
N LEU A 16 1.03 -6.72 -5.15
CA LEU A 16 0.67 -5.84 -6.27
C LEU A 16 1.89 -5.13 -6.88
N GLY A 17 3.00 -5.07 -6.14
CA GLY A 17 4.26 -4.50 -6.59
C GLY A 17 4.61 -3.18 -5.89
N VAL A 18 5.52 -2.41 -6.49
CA VAL A 18 5.95 -1.10 -5.96
C VAL A 18 5.25 0.01 -6.75
N MET A 19 4.59 0.91 -6.04
CA MET A 19 3.81 2.02 -6.61
C MET A 19 3.93 3.26 -5.72
N SER A 20 3.37 4.39 -6.16
CA SER A 20 3.32 5.59 -5.32
C SER A 20 2.28 5.46 -4.20
N VAL A 21 2.49 6.16 -3.08
CA VAL A 21 1.50 6.22 -1.99
C VAL A 21 0.10 6.61 -2.50
N PRO A 22 -0.09 7.64 -3.35
CA PRO A 22 -1.42 7.98 -3.87
C PRO A 22 -2.08 6.86 -4.69
N GLU A 23 -1.30 6.10 -5.45
CA GLU A 23 -1.82 4.93 -6.19
C GLU A 23 -2.28 3.83 -5.23
N GLY A 24 -1.48 3.55 -4.19
CA GLY A 24 -1.84 2.57 -3.17
C GLY A 24 -3.11 2.95 -2.40
N VAL A 25 -3.25 4.23 -2.04
CA VAL A 25 -4.46 4.75 -1.37
C VAL A 25 -5.68 4.60 -2.28
N ARG A 26 -5.57 4.99 -3.56
CA ARG A 26 -6.66 4.84 -4.53
C ARG A 26 -7.10 3.38 -4.67
N LEU A 27 -6.16 2.43 -4.71
CA LEU A 27 -6.50 1.00 -4.78
C LEU A 27 -7.23 0.49 -3.54
N ALA A 28 -6.89 1.00 -2.37
CA ALA A 28 -7.58 0.67 -1.13
C ALA A 28 -9.01 1.26 -1.13
N GLU A 29 -9.14 2.55 -1.51
CA GLU A 29 -10.43 3.25 -1.64
C GLU A 29 -11.36 2.57 -2.66
N ASP A 30 -10.84 2.15 -3.82
CA ASP A 30 -11.59 1.44 -4.86
C ASP A 30 -12.19 0.11 -4.33
N ARG A 31 -11.61 -0.47 -3.26
CA ARG A 31 -12.06 -1.70 -2.58
C ARG A 31 -12.84 -1.43 -1.30
N GLY A 32 -12.95 -0.17 -0.86
CA GLY A 32 -13.54 0.18 0.44
C GLY A 32 -12.71 -0.28 1.63
N LEU A 33 -11.39 -0.35 1.48
CA LEU A 33 -10.41 -0.77 2.49
C LEU A 33 -9.40 0.35 2.75
N ASP A 34 -8.49 0.14 3.71
CA ASP A 34 -7.43 1.08 4.05
C ASP A 34 -6.05 0.60 3.60
N LEU A 35 -5.19 1.55 3.22
CA LEU A 35 -3.77 1.29 2.98
C LEU A 35 -2.98 1.48 4.29
N ILE A 36 -2.60 0.38 4.93
CA ILE A 36 -1.90 0.39 6.21
C ILE A 36 -0.41 0.10 6.00
N GLU A 37 0.46 0.97 6.51
CA GLU A 37 1.91 0.74 6.50
C GLU A 37 2.29 -0.30 7.58
N ILE A 38 2.79 -1.45 7.15
CA ILE A 38 3.14 -2.57 8.04
C ILE A 38 4.66 -2.72 8.25
N ALA A 39 5.48 -2.16 7.36
CA ALA A 39 6.93 -2.17 7.47
C ALA A 39 7.54 -0.81 7.07
N PRO A 40 7.49 0.19 7.99
CA PRO A 40 8.09 1.53 7.78
C PRO A 40 9.59 1.49 7.46
N THR A 41 10.31 0.53 8.04
CA THR A 41 11.78 0.45 7.96
C THR A 41 12.28 -0.25 6.70
N ALA A 42 11.40 -0.81 5.88
CA ALA A 42 11.76 -1.44 4.63
C ALA A 42 12.08 -0.38 3.56
N THR A 43 12.91 -0.75 2.58
CA THR A 43 13.20 0.11 1.42
C THR A 43 12.83 -0.64 0.14
N PRO A 44 11.71 -0.30 -0.53
CA PRO A 44 10.68 0.67 -0.12
C PRO A 44 9.84 0.18 1.08
N PRO A 45 9.18 1.09 1.83
CA PRO A 45 8.25 0.72 2.89
C PRO A 45 7.16 -0.22 2.36
N THR A 46 6.70 -1.15 3.20
CA THR A 46 5.63 -2.09 2.80
C THR A 46 4.31 -1.68 3.42
N CYS A 47 3.31 -1.51 2.56
CA CYS A 47 1.92 -1.27 2.92
C CYS A 47 1.07 -2.48 2.54
N LYS A 48 0.00 -2.70 3.31
CA LYS A 48 -1.00 -3.74 3.07
C LYS A 48 -2.38 -3.11 2.99
N ILE A 49 -3.18 -3.53 2.01
CA ILE A 49 -4.59 -3.18 1.90
C ILE A 49 -5.37 -4.11 2.82
N MET A 50 -6.11 -3.56 3.78
CA MET A 50 -6.94 -4.34 4.70
C MET A 50 -7.98 -3.46 5.38
N ASP A 51 -9.02 -4.09 5.94
CA ASP A 51 -10.04 -3.44 6.77
C ASP A 51 -9.44 -3.16 8.16
N TYR A 52 -9.55 -1.93 8.65
CA TYR A 52 -9.03 -1.49 9.95
C TYR A 52 -10.07 -0.70 10.76
#